data_AF-A0A2V8M5M6-F1
#
_entry.id   AF-A0A2V8M5M6-F1
#
_cell.length_a   1.000
_cell.length_b   1.000
_cell.length_c   1.000
_cell.angle_alpha   90.00
_cell.angle_beta   90.00
_cell.angle_gamma   90.00
#
_symmetry.space_group_name_H-M   'P 1'
#
loop_
_entity.id
_entity.type
_entity.pdbx_description
1 polymer ?
#
loop_
_entity_poly.entity_id
_entity_poly.type
_entity_poly.pdbx_seq_one_letter_code
_entity_poly.pdbx_strand_id
1 'polypeptide(L)'
;LTAGTKTRAEGLRAVVENPIFSQRQFNRAFVYMQYIGYLRRNPNAAPDTDFAGYNFWLKKLNDFNGNFVAAEMVKAFINSIEYRQRFAP
;
A
#
# COMPACT_ATOMS: atom_id res chain seq x y z
N LEU A 1 -38.53 17.37 12.89
CA LEU A 1 -37.25 16.99 13.53
C LEU A 1 -37.29 15.50 13.84
N THR A 2 -36.80 14.67 12.92
CA THR A 2 -36.59 13.22 13.15
C THR A 2 -35.10 13.00 13.39
N ALA A 3 -34.80 12.76 14.67
CA ALA A 3 -33.54 12.45 15.31
C ALA A 3 -32.37 11.96 14.44
N GLY A 4 -31.37 12.84 14.24
CA GLY A 4 -29.96 12.62 14.58
C GLY A 4 -29.18 11.41 14.03
N THR A 5 -29.76 10.56 13.19
CA THR A 5 -29.15 9.31 12.75
C THR A 5 -28.85 9.43 11.27
N LYS A 6 -27.56 9.60 10.92
CA LYS A 6 -27.11 9.55 9.52
C LYS A 6 -27.69 8.30 8.86
N THR A 7 -28.33 8.45 7.72
CA THR A 7 -28.80 7.32 6.92
C THR A 7 -27.60 6.45 6.51
N ARG A 8 -27.80 5.16 6.23
CA ARG A 8 -26.70 4.25 5.82
C ARG A 8 -25.90 4.81 4.63
N ALA A 9 -26.58 5.49 3.70
CA ALA A 9 -25.95 6.15 2.56
C ALA A 9 -25.07 7.34 2.97
N GLU A 10 -25.52 8.19 3.90
CA GLU A 10 -24.73 9.30 4.44
C GLU A 10 -23.55 8.82 5.29
N GLY A 11 -23.73 7.72 6.02
CA GLY A 11 -22.65 7.05 6.75
C GLY A 11 -21.56 6.52 5.81
N LEU A 12 -21.95 5.84 4.72
CA LEU A 12 -21.00 5.33 3.72
C LEU A 12 -20.28 6.47 2.99
N ARG A 13 -21.00 7.53 2.61
CA ARG A 13 -20.41 8.72 1.97
C ARG A 13 -19.38 9.39 2.88
N ALA A 14 -19.69 9.56 4.17
CA ALA A 14 -18.76 10.15 5.14
C ALA A 14 -17.48 9.32 5.37
N VAL A 15 -17.54 8.00 5.18
CA VAL A 15 -16.34 7.13 5.25
C VAL A 15 -15.48 7.26 3.99
N VAL A 16 -16.10 7.33 2.81
CA VAL A 16 -15.37 7.47 1.53
C VAL A 16 -14.76 8.85 1.38
N GLU A 17 -15.45 9.91 1.81
CA GLU A 17 -14.95 11.29 1.80
C GLU A 17 -13.91 11.56 2.90
N ASN A 18 -13.61 10.57 3.75
CA ASN A 18 -12.62 10.73 4.79
C ASN A 18 -11.20 10.73 4.18
N PRO A 19 -10.44 11.84 4.26
CA PRO A 19 -9.12 11.94 3.63
C PRO A 19 -8.12 10.93 4.22
N ILE A 20 -8.28 10.53 5.49
CA ILE A 20 -7.45 9.49 6.12
C ILE A 20 -7.76 8.12 5.50
N PHE A 21 -9.04 7.83 5.23
CA PHE A 21 -9.42 6.58 4.56
C PHE A 21 -8.82 6.51 3.15
N SER A 22 -8.98 7.59 2.37
CA SER A 22 -8.39 7.70 1.03
C SER A 22 -6.87 7.54 1.05
N GLN A 23 -6.17 8.19 1.99
CA GLN A 23 -4.72 8.05 2.14
C GLN A 23 -4.31 6.62 2.49
N ARG A 24 -5.05 5.93 3.37
CA ARG A 24 -4.75 4.53 3.73
C ARG A 24 -4.93 3.60 2.54
N GLN A 25 -6.00 3.77 1.76
CA GLN A 25 -6.21 2.96 0.55
C GLN A 25 -5.18 3.27 -0.53
N PHE A 26 -4.84 4.54 -0.70
CA PHE A 26 -3.75 4.95 -1.58
C PHE A 26 -2.43 4.30 -1.20
N ASN A 27 -2.03 4.35 0.08
CA ASN A 27 -0.80 3.72 0.56
C ASN A 27 -0.80 2.20 0.29
N ARG A 28 -1.94 1.53 0.52
CA ARG A 28 -2.09 0.10 0.23
C ARG A 28 -1.91 -0.22 -1.25
N ALA A 29 -2.57 0.56 -2.12
CA ALA A 29 -2.47 0.40 -3.57
C ALA A 29 -1.07 0.74 -4.08
N PHE A 30 -0.44 1.78 -3.52
CA PHE A 30 0.91 2.21 -3.87
C PHE A 30 1.92 1.09 -3.61
N VAL A 31 1.90 0.48 -2.42
CA VAL A 31 2.79 -0.66 -2.09
C VAL A 31 2.55 -1.82 -3.04
N TYR A 32 1.28 -2.15 -3.33
CA TYR A 32 0.95 -3.22 -4.27
C TYR A 32 1.52 -2.94 -5.67
N MET A 33 1.42 -1.70 -6.16
CA MET A 33 1.98 -1.31 -7.46
C MET A 33 3.51 -1.42 -7.50
N GLN A 34 4.23 -1.29 -6.38
CA GLN A 34 5.68 -1.53 -6.35
C GLN A 34 6.02 -3.00 -6.66
N TYR A 35 5.26 -3.94 -6.09
CA TYR A 35 5.42 -5.37 -6.38
C TYR A 35 5.15 -5.69 -7.86
N ILE A 36 4.06 -5.14 -8.41
CA ILE A 36 3.70 -5.35 -9.81
C ILE A 36 4.73 -4.69 -10.75
N GLY A 37 5.12 -3.45 -10.48
CA GLY A 37 6.01 -2.67 -11.35
C GLY A 37 7.46 -3.17 -11.34
N TYR A 38 8.02 -3.46 -10.17
CA TYR A 38 9.42 -3.88 -10.04
C TYR A 38 9.57 -5.41 -10.09
N LEU A 39 8.79 -6.16 -9.31
CA LEU A 39 8.98 -7.61 -9.18
C LEU A 39 8.12 -8.44 -10.15
N ARG A 40 7.18 -7.80 -10.85
CA ARG A 40 6.26 -8.43 -11.81
C ARG A 40 5.51 -9.63 -11.21
N ARG A 41 5.13 -9.55 -9.93
CA ARG A 41 4.39 -10.58 -9.21
C ARG A 41 3.48 -10.00 -8.14
N ASN A 42 2.49 -10.79 -7.71
CA ASN A 42 1.71 -10.45 -6.52
C ASN A 42 2.57 -10.55 -5.25
N PRO A 43 2.28 -9.77 -4.20
CA PRO A 43 3.10 -9.76 -2.98
C PRO A 43 3.16 -11.09 -2.23
N ASN A 44 2.15 -11.95 -2.40
CA ASN A 44 2.05 -13.28 -1.81
C ASN A 44 2.29 -14.42 -2.81
N ALA A 45 2.78 -14.09 -4.02
CA ALA A 45 3.19 -15.11 -4.97
C ALA A 45 4.62 -15.56 -4.66
N ALA A 46 4.93 -16.82 -4.99
CA ALA A 46 6.25 -17.41 -4.84
C ALA A 46 7.37 -16.44 -5.31
N PRO A 47 8.47 -16.32 -4.56
CA PRO A 47 8.93 -17.23 -3.49
C PRO A 47 8.26 -17.03 -2.12
N ASP A 48 7.50 -15.95 -1.94
CA ASP A 48 6.77 -15.70 -0.69
C ASP A 48 5.52 -16.58 -0.60
N THR A 49 5.07 -16.88 0.62
CA THR A 49 3.84 -17.65 0.90
C THR A 49 2.79 -16.83 1.66
N ASP A 50 3.10 -15.58 2.00
CA ASP A 50 2.26 -14.69 2.78
C ASP A 50 2.40 -13.22 2.35
N PHE A 51 1.79 -12.31 3.11
CA PHE A 51 1.86 -10.86 2.88
C PHE A 51 2.85 -10.16 3.82
N ALA A 52 3.81 -10.86 4.43
CA ALA A 52 4.71 -10.27 5.43
C ALA A 52 5.50 -9.08 4.85
N GLY A 53 6.08 -9.25 3.66
CA GLY A 53 6.80 -8.16 2.96
C GLY A 53 5.89 -6.98 2.62
N TYR A 54 4.68 -7.25 2.12
CA TYR A 54 3.69 -6.21 1.83
C TYR A 54 3.31 -5.42 3.08
N ASN A 55 3.03 -6.13 4.19
CA ASN A 55 2.65 -5.52 5.46
C ASN A 55 3.80 -4.71 6.07
N PHE A 56 5.03 -5.19 5.95
CA PHE A 56 6.23 -4.45 6.35
C PHE A 56 6.32 -3.11 5.60
N TRP A 57 6.22 -3.14 4.27
CA TRP A 57 6.30 -1.94 3.45
C TRP A 57 5.14 -0.98 3.67
N LEU A 58 3.92 -1.50 3.83
CA LEU A 58 2.75 -0.71 4.16
C LEU A 58 2.91 -0.02 5.53
N LYS A 59 3.39 -0.76 6.55
CA LYS A 59 3.67 -0.18 7.86
C LYS A 59 4.71 0.93 7.75
N LYS A 60 5.85 0.65 7.09
CA LYS A 60 6.92 1.63 6.92
C LYS A 60 6.41 2.88 6.21
N LEU A 61 5.66 2.75 5.12
CA LEU A 61 5.09 3.88 4.40
C LEU A 61 4.15 4.72 5.29
N ASN A 62 3.34 4.08 6.12
CA ASN A 62 2.47 4.77 7.07
C ASN A 62 3.27 5.49 8.17
N ASP A 63 4.35 4.86 8.68
CA ASP A 63 5.24 5.47 9.69
C ASP A 63 5.92 6.74 9.14
N PHE A 64 6.14 6.82 7.82
CA PHE A 64 6.66 8.00 7.12
C PHE A 64 5.57 8.88 6.49
N ASN A 65 4.31 8.80 6.95
CA ASN A 65 3.20 9.63 6.48
C ASN A 65 2.98 9.59 4.95
N GLY A 66 3.20 8.44 4.31
CA GLY A 66 3.08 8.29 2.86
C GLY A 66 4.30 8.77 2.07
N ASN A 67 5.35 9.27 2.72
CA ASN A 67 6.59 9.66 2.06
C ASN A 67 7.42 8.42 1.70
N PHE A 68 7.27 7.93 0.47
CA PHE A 68 7.98 6.75 -0.03
C PHE A 68 9.49 6.95 -0.18
N VAL A 69 9.95 8.21 -0.31
CA VAL A 69 11.38 8.55 -0.37
C VAL A 69 12.01 8.39 1.00
N ALA A 70 11.38 8.95 2.04
CA ALA A 70 11.82 8.78 3.43
C ALA A 70 11.72 7.32 3.89
N ALA A 71 10.71 6.58 3.40
CA ALA A 71 10.60 5.14 3.63
C ALA A 71 11.65 4.30 2.85
N GLU A 72 12.46 4.92 1.99
CA GLU A 72 13.43 4.27 1.09
C GLU A 72 12.83 3.13 0.26
N MET A 73 11.53 3.19 -0.03
CA MET A 73 10.79 2.04 -0.57
C MET A 73 11.26 1.69 -1.98
N VAL A 74 11.19 2.64 -2.92
CA VAL A 74 11.56 2.41 -4.32
C VAL A 74 13.02 1.94 -4.44
N LYS A 75 13.92 2.56 -3.68
CA LYS A 75 15.33 2.18 -3.62
C LYS A 75 15.52 0.74 -3.17
N ALA A 76 14.77 0.28 -2.18
CA ALA A 76 14.86 -1.09 -1.70
C ALA A 76 14.33 -2.12 -2.71
N PHE A 77 13.26 -1.80 -3.46
CA PHE A 77 12.76 -2.70 -4.51
C PHE A 77 13.77 -2.89 -5.64
N ILE A 78 14.38 -1.79 -6.13
CA ILE A 78 15.39 -1.85 -7.20
C ILE A 78 16.68 -2.56 -6.73
N ASN A 79 17.09 -2.36 -5.48
CA ASN A 79 18.29 -3.01 -4.93
C ASN A 79 18.04 -4.43 -4.40
N SER A 80 16.78 -4.90 -4.40
CA SER A 80 16.46 -6.24 -3.92
C SER A 80 17.19 -7.30 -4.74
N ILE A 81 17.60 -8.37 -4.07
CA ILE A 81 18.27 -9.51 -4.71
C ILE A 81 17.39 -10.06 -5.84
N GLU A 82 16.09 -10.20 -5.59
CA GLU A 82 15.12 -10.67 -6.58
C GLU A 82 15.08 -9.79 -7.83
N TYR A 83 14.94 -8.46 -7.67
CA TYR A 83 14.92 -7.55 -8.82
C TYR A 83 16.22 -7.64 -9.62
N ARG A 84 17.36 -7.63 -8.92
CA ARG A 84 18.67 -7.69 -9.56
C ARG A 84 18.91 -9.00 -10.31
N GLN A 85 18.53 -10.14 -9.72
CA GLN A 85 18.71 -11.44 -10.37
C GLN A 85 17.80 -11.64 -11.59
N ARG A 86 16.61 -11.04 -11.58
CA ARG A 86 15.61 -11.25 -12.64
C ARG A 86 15.64 -10.19 -13.74
N PHE A 87 16.03 -8.97 -13.41
CA PHE A 87 15.82 -7.80 -14.29
C PHE A 87 16.98 -6.81 -14.35
N ALA A 88 18.02 -6.92 -13.51
CA ALA A 88 19.20 -6.08 -13.72
C ALA A 88 20.01 -6.58 -14.94
N PRO A 89 20.75 -5.68 -15.62
CA PRO A 89 21.60 -6.04 -16.76
C PRO A 89 22.71 -7.04 -16.43
#